data_AF-A0A7S1NZ22-F1
#
_entry.id   AF-A0A7S1NZ22-F1
#
_cell.length_a   1.000
_cell.length_b   1.000
_cell.length_c   1.000
_cell.angle_alpha   90.00
_cell.angle_beta   90.00
_cell.angle_gamma   90.00
#
_symmetry.space_group_name_H-M   'P 1'
#
loop_
_entity.id
_entity.type
_entity.pdbx_description
1 polymer ?
#
loop_
_entity_poly.entity_id
_entity_poly.type
_entity_poly.pdbx_seq_one_letter_code
_entity_poly.pdbx_strand_id
1 'polypeptide(L)'
;AAGHPTTDGARLQSCKGPGASGWLQAIPSRPETTISPDAFVWNVQFQLGLVKGPTTCGACTKPCDPLGDHMLKCPNRGYLTSRHNTVQATVYRICKEARCPSVKTEQLLRDHQCPLPQTTDKQRMDLVLTQHDGSKLMADVTGTHPTHADRPGDPRNLTNQRPGSALRV
;
A
#
# COMPACT_ATOMS: atom_id res chain seq x y z
N ALA A 1 -19.51 17.48 -15.51
CA ALA A 1 -19.20 16.08 -15.20
C ALA A 1 -17.69 15.93 -15.21
N ALA A 2 -17.06 15.61 -14.08
CA ALA A 2 -15.63 15.36 -14.05
C ALA A 2 -15.35 14.07 -14.84
N GLY A 3 -14.61 14.16 -15.94
CA GLY A 3 -14.22 12.99 -16.72
C GLY A 3 -13.43 12.03 -15.85
N HIS A 4 -13.62 10.72 -16.05
CA HIS A 4 -12.76 9.74 -15.40
C HIS A 4 -11.31 10.04 -15.78
N PRO A 5 -10.36 10.02 -14.82
CA PRO A 5 -8.96 10.22 -15.15
C PRO A 5 -8.55 9.14 -16.15
N THR A 6 -7.84 9.56 -17.20
CA THR A 6 -7.14 8.60 -18.07
C THR A 6 -6.18 7.77 -17.22
N THR A 7 -5.82 6.57 -17.68
CA THR A 7 -4.80 5.72 -17.04
C THR A 7 -3.55 6.52 -16.65
N ASP A 8 -3.14 7.45 -17.52
CA ASP A 8 -2.00 8.33 -17.30
C ASP A 8 -2.27 9.41 -16.23
N GLY A 9 -3.46 10.00 -16.22
CA GLY A 9 -3.89 10.94 -15.19
C GLY A 9 -3.90 10.31 -13.80
N ALA A 10 -4.42 9.09 -13.65
CA ALA A 10 -4.44 8.38 -12.38
C ALA A 10 -3.04 8.03 -11.88
N ARG A 11 -2.16 7.56 -12.78
CA ARG A 11 -0.74 7.33 -12.49
C ARG A 11 -0.04 8.61 -11.99
N LEU A 12 -0.22 9.73 -12.69
CA LEU A 12 0.36 11.01 -12.28
C LEU A 12 -0.16 11.47 -10.92
N GLN A 13 -1.44 11.29 -10.61
CA GLN A 13 -1.98 11.61 -9.28
C GLN A 13 -1.32 10.76 -8.18
N SER A 14 -1.14 9.47 -8.41
CA SER A 14 -0.43 8.59 -7.46
C SER A 14 1.02 9.02 -7.21
N CYS A 15 1.69 9.58 -8.22
CA CYS A 15 3.08 10.05 -8.09
C CYS A 15 3.22 11.43 -7.43
N LYS A 16 2.14 12.21 -7.29
CA LYS A 16 2.16 13.58 -6.76
C LYS A 16 2.08 13.66 -5.23
N GLY A 17 1.73 12.57 -4.56
CA GLY A 17 1.53 12.56 -3.11
C GLY A 17 2.83 12.87 -2.33
N PRO A 18 2.74 13.49 -1.13
CA PRO A 18 3.89 13.63 -0.24
C PRO A 18 4.57 12.27 -0.01
N GLY A 19 5.89 12.21 -0.20
CA GLY A 19 6.67 10.98 -0.02
C GLY A 19 6.57 9.96 -1.17
N ALA A 20 5.74 10.17 -2.20
CA ALA A 20 5.58 9.21 -3.31
C ALA A 20 6.89 8.92 -4.07
N SER A 21 7.83 9.87 -4.07
CA SER A 21 9.17 9.73 -4.65
C SER A 21 10.28 9.70 -3.59
N GLY A 22 9.94 9.50 -2.30
CA GLY A 22 10.92 9.51 -1.21
C GLY A 22 11.98 8.40 -1.33
N TRP A 23 11.63 7.30 -2.01
CA TRP A 23 12.55 6.21 -2.31
C TRP A 23 13.74 6.64 -3.19
N LEU A 24 13.62 7.71 -4.00
CA LEU A 24 14.73 8.27 -4.79
C LEU A 24 15.79 8.96 -3.91
N GLN A 25 15.40 9.38 -2.71
CA GLN A 25 16.27 10.07 -1.75
C GLN A 25 16.72 9.14 -0.61
N ALA A 26 16.27 7.89 -0.61
CA ALA A 26 16.66 6.92 0.40
C ALA A 26 18.15 6.57 0.25
N ILE A 27 18.90 6.69 1.35
CA ILE A 27 20.31 6.32 1.36
C ILE A 27 20.41 4.79 1.44
N PRO A 28 21.10 4.12 0.50
CA PRO A 28 21.26 2.66 0.50
C PRO A 28 22.34 2.22 1.50
N SER A 29 22.20 2.62 2.76
CA SER A 29 23.17 2.31 3.83
C SER A 29 23.07 0.87 4.33
N ARG A 30 21.95 0.18 4.04
CA ARG A 30 21.68 -1.19 4.48
C ARG A 30 20.89 -1.94 3.41
N PRO A 31 20.92 -3.29 3.39
CA PRO A 31 20.14 -4.08 2.44
C PRO A 31 18.65 -3.72 2.44
N GLU A 32 18.07 -3.41 3.60
CA GLU A 32 16.65 -3.07 3.75
C GLU A 32 16.29 -1.69 3.17
N THR A 33 17.28 -0.82 2.98
CA THR A 33 17.12 0.51 2.35
C THR A 33 17.69 0.56 0.94
N THR A 34 18.03 -0.61 0.37
CA THR A 34 18.62 -0.74 -0.97
C THR A 34 17.59 -1.32 -1.94
N ILE A 35 17.59 -0.79 -3.17
CA ILE A 35 16.85 -1.33 -4.30
C ILE A 35 17.86 -1.82 -5.36
N SER A 36 17.56 -2.94 -6.03
CA SER A 36 18.42 -3.41 -7.12
C SER A 36 18.37 -2.46 -8.32
N PRO A 37 19.41 -2.42 -9.18
CA PRO A 37 19.40 -1.59 -10.39
C PRO A 37 18.18 -1.83 -11.28
N ASP A 38 17.80 -3.10 -11.48
CA ASP A 38 16.64 -3.46 -12.31
C ASP A 38 15.33 -2.97 -11.69
N ALA A 39 15.18 -3.12 -10.36
CA ALA A 39 14.01 -2.63 -9.66
C ALA A 39 13.96 -1.09 -9.65
N PHE A 40 15.10 -0.40 -9.57
CA PHE A 40 15.18 1.05 -9.69
C PHE A 40 14.69 1.50 -11.07
N VAL A 41 15.27 0.97 -12.15
CA VAL A 41 14.89 1.30 -13.53
C VAL A 41 13.41 1.00 -13.76
N TRP A 42 12.95 -0.16 -13.27
CA TRP A 42 11.56 -0.55 -13.35
C TRP A 42 10.61 0.47 -12.71
N ASN A 43 10.90 0.89 -11.48
CA ASN A 43 10.09 1.87 -10.76
C ASN A 43 10.13 3.26 -11.41
N VAL A 44 11.29 3.74 -11.88
CA VAL A 44 11.39 5.02 -12.61
C VAL A 44 10.53 4.98 -13.88
N GLN A 45 10.70 3.97 -14.71
CA GLN A 45 9.92 3.83 -15.94
C GLN A 45 8.42 3.73 -15.64
N PHE A 46 8.03 3.08 -14.53
CA PHE A 46 6.62 2.95 -14.15
C PHE A 46 6.06 4.30 -13.71
N GLN A 47 6.80 5.05 -12.87
CA GLN A 47 6.42 6.40 -12.47
C GLN A 47 6.36 7.39 -13.64
N LEU A 48 7.16 7.20 -14.69
CA LEU A 48 7.14 8.04 -15.89
C LEU A 48 6.12 7.58 -16.95
N GLY A 49 5.45 6.43 -16.76
CA GLY A 49 4.52 5.88 -17.75
C GLY A 49 5.21 5.38 -19.02
N LEU A 50 6.47 4.99 -18.93
CA LEU A 50 7.24 4.50 -20.08
C LEU A 50 6.89 3.06 -20.42
N VAL A 51 6.90 2.75 -21.72
CA VAL A 51 6.73 1.38 -22.22
C VAL A 51 7.88 0.52 -21.76
N LYS A 52 7.52 -0.71 -21.43
CA LYS A 52 8.37 -1.71 -20.81
C LYS A 52 8.73 -2.78 -21.84
N GLY A 53 9.90 -3.37 -21.67
CA GLY A 53 10.27 -4.55 -22.46
C GLY A 53 9.21 -5.65 -22.30
N PRO A 54 8.92 -6.43 -23.34
CA PRO A 54 8.03 -7.58 -23.24
C PRO A 54 8.45 -8.47 -22.07
N THR A 55 7.49 -8.78 -21.19
CA THR A 55 7.76 -9.59 -20.00
C THR A 55 6.54 -10.44 -19.67
N THR A 56 6.77 -11.53 -18.94
CA THR A 56 5.71 -12.42 -18.44
C THR A 56 5.57 -12.28 -16.94
N CYS A 57 4.35 -12.45 -16.45
CA CYS A 57 4.07 -12.36 -15.02
C CYS A 57 4.67 -13.57 -14.29
N GLY A 58 5.54 -13.34 -13.31
CA GLY A 58 6.10 -14.43 -12.48
C GLY A 58 5.06 -15.24 -11.70
N ALA A 59 3.85 -14.71 -11.46
CA ALA A 59 2.76 -15.43 -10.79
C ALA A 59 1.90 -16.26 -11.74
N CYS A 60 1.42 -15.66 -12.82
CA CYS A 60 0.41 -16.30 -13.69
C CYS A 60 0.92 -16.68 -15.08
N THR A 61 2.20 -16.41 -15.35
CA THR A 61 2.92 -16.67 -16.61
C THR A 61 2.35 -16.02 -17.87
N LYS A 62 1.28 -15.24 -17.76
CA LYS A 62 0.70 -14.47 -18.87
C LYS A 62 1.61 -13.30 -19.28
N PRO A 63 1.55 -12.86 -20.55
CA PRO A 63 2.18 -11.62 -20.98
C PRO A 63 1.70 -10.43 -20.14
N CYS A 64 2.64 -9.58 -19.70
CA CYS A 64 2.29 -8.32 -19.06
C CYS A 64 1.92 -7.26 -20.10
N ASP A 65 1.05 -6.33 -19.71
CA ASP A 65 0.79 -5.16 -20.54
C ASP A 65 2.05 -4.28 -20.67
N PRO A 66 2.13 -3.44 -21.72
CA PRO A 66 3.31 -2.62 -21.99
C PRO A 66 3.68 -1.62 -20.90
N LEU A 67 2.81 -1.32 -19.93
CA LEU A 67 3.08 -0.38 -18.85
C LEU A 67 3.45 -1.08 -17.54
N GLY A 68 3.23 -2.40 -17.43
CA GLY A 68 3.55 -3.20 -16.26
C GLY A 68 2.44 -3.33 -15.23
N ASP A 69 1.25 -2.82 -15.53
CA ASP A 69 0.09 -2.78 -14.63
C ASP A 69 -0.30 -4.18 -14.11
N HIS A 70 -0.20 -5.18 -14.98
CA HIS A 70 -0.52 -6.58 -14.69
C HIS A 70 0.32 -7.11 -13.54
N MET A 71 1.62 -6.78 -13.48
CA MET A 71 2.51 -7.27 -12.42
C MET A 71 2.06 -6.79 -11.04
N LEU A 72 1.47 -5.59 -10.97
CA LEU A 72 1.03 -4.99 -9.71
C LEU A 72 -0.40 -5.40 -9.32
N LYS A 73 -1.23 -5.80 -10.29
CA LYS A 73 -2.65 -6.17 -10.09
C LYS A 73 -2.90 -7.68 -10.06
N CYS A 74 -1.93 -8.51 -10.46
CA CYS A 74 -2.12 -9.95 -10.58
C CYS A 74 -2.54 -10.58 -9.23
N PRO A 75 -3.72 -11.22 -9.14
CA PRO A 75 -4.18 -11.83 -7.90
C PRO A 75 -3.59 -13.23 -7.66
N ASN A 76 -2.87 -13.78 -8.65
CA ASN A 76 -2.35 -15.14 -8.59
C ASN A 76 -1.17 -15.25 -7.61
N ARG A 77 -1.01 -16.45 -7.04
CA ARG A 77 0.06 -16.80 -6.08
C ARG A 77 0.14 -15.88 -4.85
N GLY A 78 -0.93 -15.17 -4.51
CA GLY A 78 -0.99 -14.35 -3.32
C GLY A 78 -0.05 -13.14 -3.32
N TYR A 79 0.38 -12.64 -4.48
CA TYR A 79 1.27 -11.46 -4.53
C TYR A 79 0.69 -10.23 -3.86
N LEU A 80 -0.62 -9.99 -3.98
CA LEU A 80 -1.29 -8.89 -3.28
C LEU A 80 -1.16 -9.04 -1.75
N THR A 81 -1.42 -10.24 -1.23
CA THR A 81 -1.25 -10.57 0.19
C THR A 81 0.21 -10.48 0.63
N SER A 82 1.16 -10.92 -0.20
CA SER A 82 2.59 -10.83 0.11
C SER A 82 3.06 -9.37 0.20
N ARG A 83 2.60 -8.50 -0.70
CA ARG A 83 2.89 -7.06 -0.66
C ARG A 83 2.29 -6.40 0.59
N HIS A 84 1.03 -6.70 0.89
CA HIS A 84 0.36 -6.30 2.12
C HIS A 84 1.20 -6.66 3.35
N ASN A 85 1.53 -7.94 3.50
CA ASN A 85 2.28 -8.45 4.66
C ASN A 85 3.67 -7.83 4.77
N THR A 86 4.32 -7.54 3.63
CA THR A 86 5.63 -6.87 3.60
C THR A 86 5.55 -5.46 4.15
N VAL A 87 4.52 -4.69 3.77
CA VAL A 87 4.31 -3.33 4.30
C VAL A 87 3.95 -3.39 5.79
N GLN A 88 3.03 -4.28 6.19
CA GLN A 88 2.67 -4.49 7.61
C GLN A 88 3.89 -4.83 8.46
N ALA A 89 4.72 -5.78 8.02
CA ALA A 89 5.94 -6.18 8.71
C ALA A 89 6.99 -5.05 8.78
N THR A 90 7.08 -4.23 7.72
CA THR A 90 7.98 -3.07 7.69
C THR A 90 7.56 -2.02 8.72
N VAL A 91 6.27 -1.68 8.77
CA VAL A 91 5.75 -0.72 9.76
C VAL A 91 5.90 -1.28 11.17
N TYR A 92 5.58 -2.57 11.38
CA TYR A 92 5.81 -3.24 12.66
C TYR A 92 7.26 -3.06 13.14
N ARG A 93 8.24 -3.35 12.26
CA ARG A 93 9.67 -3.20 12.57
C ARG A 93 10.04 -1.76 12.92
N ILE A 94 9.60 -0.78 12.11
CA ILE A 94 9.86 0.64 12.37
C ILE A 94 9.36 1.03 13.77
N CYS A 95 8.16 0.59 14.16
CA CYS A 95 7.60 0.92 15.46
C CYS A 95 8.32 0.21 16.62
N LYS A 96 8.82 -1.01 16.40
CA LYS A 96 9.70 -1.69 17.36
C LYS A 96 11.02 -0.96 17.54
N GLU A 97 11.64 -0.50 16.46
CA GLU A 97 12.89 0.29 16.47
C GLU A 97 12.69 1.66 17.12
N ALA A 98 11.53 2.29 16.89
CA ALA A 98 11.11 3.52 17.55
C ALA A 98 10.73 3.34 19.03
N ARG A 99 10.82 2.11 19.56
CA ARG A 99 10.52 1.75 20.95
C ARG A 99 9.09 2.10 21.38
N CYS A 100 8.12 1.98 20.45
CA CYS A 100 6.71 2.07 20.83
C CYS A 100 6.41 1.08 21.97
N PRO A 101 5.75 1.51 23.07
CA PRO A 101 5.47 0.66 24.23
C PRO A 101 4.86 -0.70 23.89
N SER A 102 3.97 -0.75 22.90
CA SER A 102 3.42 -1.99 22.37
C SER A 102 3.10 -1.84 20.89
N VAL A 103 3.36 -2.90 20.12
CA VAL A 103 2.97 -3.06 18.72
C VAL A 103 2.46 -4.48 18.55
N LYS A 104 1.20 -4.62 18.13
CA LYS A 104 0.54 -5.91 17.89
C LYS A 104 0.02 -5.97 16.48
N THR A 105 0.03 -7.16 15.88
CA THR A 105 -0.52 -7.40 14.54
C THR A 105 -1.81 -8.21 14.62
N GLU A 106 -2.66 -8.11 13.60
CA GLU A 106 -3.83 -8.98 13.42
C GLU A 106 -4.78 -9.01 14.65
N GLN A 107 -5.01 -7.85 15.29
CA GLN A 107 -5.83 -7.79 16.51
C GLN A 107 -7.31 -7.62 16.18
N LEU A 108 -8.19 -8.29 16.91
CA LEU A 108 -9.63 -8.10 16.73
C LEU A 108 -10.04 -6.71 17.22
N LEU A 109 -10.83 -6.01 16.41
CA LEU A 109 -11.23 -4.63 16.70
C LEU A 109 -12.09 -4.51 17.96
N ARG A 110 -12.91 -5.54 18.25
CA ARG A 110 -13.73 -5.62 19.46
C ARG A 110 -12.92 -5.61 20.76
N ASP A 111 -11.66 -6.05 20.73
CA ASP A 111 -10.79 -6.10 21.91
C ASP A 111 -10.23 -4.71 22.29
N HIS A 112 -10.58 -3.67 21.53
CA HIS A 112 -10.05 -2.32 21.68
C HIS A 112 -11.11 -1.25 21.94
N GLN A 113 -12.35 -1.64 22.26
CA GLN A 113 -13.44 -0.72 22.64
C GLN A 113 -13.62 0.42 21.61
N CYS A 114 -13.43 0.12 20.32
CA CYS A 114 -13.53 1.09 19.25
C CYS A 114 -15.00 1.55 19.09
N PRO A 115 -15.31 2.85 19.14
CA PRO A 115 -16.69 3.36 19.11
C PRO A 115 -17.32 3.35 17.71
N LEU A 116 -16.76 2.60 16.75
CA LEU A 116 -17.23 2.60 15.38
C LEU A 116 -18.50 1.71 15.22
N PRO A 117 -19.64 2.27 14.80
CA PRO A 117 -20.92 1.57 14.77
C PRO A 117 -21.05 0.48 13.69
N GLN A 118 -20.02 0.24 12.87
CA GLN A 118 -20.09 -0.64 11.69
C GLN A 118 -19.14 -1.85 11.72
N THR A 119 -18.55 -2.16 12.87
CA THR A 119 -17.52 -3.20 12.93
C THR A 119 -18.15 -4.55 13.22
N THR A 120 -17.88 -5.53 12.36
CA THR A 120 -18.26 -6.92 12.66
C THR A 120 -17.35 -7.49 13.76
N ASP A 121 -17.85 -8.46 14.54
CA ASP A 121 -17.07 -9.14 15.59
C ASP A 121 -15.80 -9.85 15.10
N LYS A 122 -15.67 -10.03 13.78
CA LYS A 122 -14.53 -10.71 13.14
C LYS A 122 -13.54 -9.74 12.50
N GLN A 123 -13.82 -8.44 12.49
CA GLN A 123 -12.93 -7.46 11.89
C GLN A 123 -11.62 -7.37 12.68
N ARG A 124 -10.50 -7.43 11.96
CA ARG A 124 -9.16 -7.33 12.52
C ARG A 124 -8.47 -6.07 12.01
N MET A 125 -7.62 -5.50 12.85
CA MET A 125 -6.67 -4.46 12.46
C MET A 125 -5.33 -5.12 12.18
N ASP A 126 -4.70 -4.72 11.08
CA ASP A 126 -3.36 -5.21 10.74
C ASP A 126 -2.33 -4.82 11.80
N LEU A 127 -2.45 -3.61 12.35
CA LEU A 127 -1.54 -3.07 13.35
C LEU A 127 -2.29 -2.30 14.44
N VAL A 128 -1.93 -2.56 15.70
CA VAL A 128 -2.37 -1.78 16.86
C VAL A 128 -1.15 -1.37 17.65
N LEU A 129 -0.92 -0.06 17.71
CA LEU A 129 0.25 0.55 18.33
C LEU A 129 -0.17 1.34 19.56
N THR A 130 0.47 1.08 20.69
CA THR A 130 0.36 1.93 21.88
C THR A 130 1.46 2.98 21.81
N GLN A 131 1.07 4.25 21.85
CA GLN A 131 1.97 5.40 21.90
C GLN A 131 2.48 5.63 23.32
N HIS A 132 3.53 6.45 23.48
CA HIS A 132 4.11 6.75 24.80
C HIS A 132 3.15 7.51 25.73
N ASP A 133 2.18 8.24 25.17
CA ASP A 133 1.11 8.90 25.92
C ASP A 133 -0.02 7.93 26.34
N GLY A 134 0.11 6.64 26.01
CA GLY A 134 -0.89 5.59 26.28
C GLY A 134 -2.00 5.49 25.23
N SER A 135 -2.12 6.44 24.31
CA SER A 135 -3.13 6.40 23.24
C SER A 135 -2.85 5.26 22.25
N LYS A 136 -3.90 4.82 21.53
CA LYS A 136 -3.78 3.72 20.57
C LYS A 136 -3.97 4.22 19.14
N LEU A 137 -3.03 3.86 18.29
CA LEU A 137 -3.14 3.99 16.85
C LEU A 137 -3.56 2.64 16.28
N MET A 138 -4.72 2.59 15.64
CA MET A 138 -5.19 1.41 14.91
C MET A 138 -5.01 1.67 13.42
N ALA A 139 -4.27 0.79 12.75
CA ALA A 139 -3.86 0.97 11.36
C ALA A 139 -4.12 -0.29 10.54
N ASP A 140 -4.50 -0.06 9.29
CA ASP A 140 -4.75 -1.05 8.25
C ASP A 140 -3.85 -0.73 7.05
N VAL A 141 -3.29 -1.76 6.44
CA VAL A 141 -2.41 -1.67 5.28
C VAL A 141 -3.23 -1.94 4.04
N THR A 142 -3.62 -0.88 3.35
CA THR A 142 -4.30 -1.02 2.06
C THR A 142 -3.35 -0.69 0.92
N GLY A 143 -3.24 -1.60 -0.05
CA GLY A 143 -2.51 -1.38 -1.30
C GLY A 143 -3.46 -1.36 -2.49
N THR A 144 -3.47 -0.26 -3.26
CA THR A 144 -4.26 -0.13 -4.48
C THR A 144 -3.40 0.24 -5.68
N HIS A 145 -3.86 -0.17 -6.85
CA HIS A 145 -3.26 0.26 -8.11
C HIS A 145 -4.01 1.49 -8.62
N PRO A 146 -3.34 2.57 -9.06
CA PRO A 146 -4.00 3.80 -9.52
C PRO A 146 -4.94 3.58 -10.71
N THR A 147 -4.67 2.56 -11.51
CA THR A 147 -5.46 2.19 -12.71
C THR A 147 -6.32 0.95 -12.48
N HIS A 148 -6.47 0.50 -11.23
CA HIS A 148 -7.48 -0.52 -10.94
C HIS A 148 -8.83 -0.02 -11.48
N ALA A 149 -9.66 -0.89 -12.05
CA ALA A 149 -10.99 -0.49 -12.48
C ALA A 149 -11.70 0.07 -11.25
N ASP A 150 -11.78 1.40 -11.19
CA ASP A 150 -12.52 2.07 -10.17
C ASP A 150 -13.96 1.59 -10.31
N ARG A 151 -14.59 1.29 -9.18
CA ARG A 151 -16.05 1.30 -9.10
C ARG A 151 -16.43 2.64 -8.50
N PRO A 152 -16.34 3.76 -9.24
CA PRO A 152 -16.65 5.06 -8.67
C PRO A 152 -18.09 5.03 -8.18
N GLY A 153 -18.28 5.36 -6.91
CA GLY A 153 -19.58 5.28 -6.24
C GLY A 153 -19.86 3.99 -5.46
N ASP A 154 -18.99 2.97 -5.50
CA ASP A 154 -19.04 1.90 -4.49
C ASP A 154 -18.52 2.49 -3.16
N PRO A 155 -19.34 2.57 -2.09
CA PRO A 155 -18.94 3.18 -0.82
C PRO A 155 -17.73 2.49 -0.16
N ARG A 156 -17.34 1.30 -0.63
CA ARG A 156 -16.13 0.57 -0.19
C ARG A 156 -14.86 0.97 -0.94
N ASN A 157 -14.96 1.77 -2.02
CA ASN A 157 -13.84 2.15 -2.87
C ASN A 157 -13.55 3.67 -2.74
N LEU A 158 -12.83 4.04 -1.68
CA LEU A 158 -12.43 5.42 -1.37
C LEU A 158 -10.95 5.71 -1.71
N THR A 159 -10.24 4.73 -2.26
CA THR A 159 -8.76 4.68 -2.31
C THR A 159 -8.14 5.65 -3.30
N ASN A 160 -8.94 6.22 -4.22
CA ASN A 160 -8.53 7.29 -5.13
C ASN A 160 -9.13 8.66 -4.79
N GLN A 161 -9.92 8.75 -3.70
CA GLN A 161 -10.64 9.98 -3.31
C GLN A 161 -10.19 10.55 -1.96
N ARG A 162 -9.63 9.73 -1.06
CA ARG A 162 -9.08 10.17 0.21
C ARG A 162 -7.75 9.45 0.50
N PRO A 163 -6.70 10.15 0.96
CA PRO A 163 -5.53 9.48 1.52
C PRO A 163 -5.97 8.61 2.70
N GLY A 164 -5.26 7.49 2.92
CA GLY A 164 -5.57 6.56 4.01
C GLY A 164 -5.73 7.30 5.34
N SER A 165 -6.90 7.14 5.98
CA SER A 165 -7.21 7.78 7.25
C SER A 165 -6.76 6.88 8.40
N ALA A 166 -5.87 7.38 9.26
CA ALA A 166 -5.57 6.71 10.52
C ALA A 166 -6.61 7.10 11.58
N LEU A 167 -7.19 6.11 12.26
CA LEU A 167 -8.08 6.35 13.40
C LEU A 167 -7.23 6.42 14.68
N ARG A 168 -7.27 7.56 15.37
CA ARG A 168 -6.69 7.71 16.70
C ARG A 168 -7.80 7.50 17.72
N VAL A 169 -7.60 6.58 18.67
CA VAL A 169 -8.54 6.27 19.77
C VAL A 169 -7.83 6.43 21.09
#